data_AF-A0A952JZR6-F1
#
_entry.id   AF-A0A952JZR6-F1
#
_cell.length_a   1.000
_cell.length_b   1.000
_cell.length_c   1.000
_cell.angle_alpha   90.00
_cell.angle_beta   90.00
_cell.angle_gamma   90.00
#
_symmetry.space_group_name_H-M   'P 1'
#
loop_
_entity.id
_entity.type
_entity.pdbx_description
1 polymer ?
#
loop_
_entity_poly.entity_id
_entity_poly.type
_entity_poly.pdbx_seq_one_letter_code
_entity_poly.pdbx_strand_id
1 'polypeptide(L)'
;MILSQAHYTSSTRIVGLAACIALLIASCSSTTESTTASSATTTATSSAVNGSALKTIDPKAFQAVVEAAVEKLKVPGAMVVLRTPQGNFDAAVGTTEVGRQTPPDANTHFRIASNTKTMTAALIVLLAQDGRLKFTDPVSTYVPDVPNGKNITVAELLKMRSGLYGYTADPALSAAMDADPGKAWTPQEVLDIAFRHPPQFPPDASYEYSNTNYALLGLVAEKVGGHPLAQQFQDRLFGSIGLAQTSLPAADDTSIPAPYSHGYMYGGSFYALADDPYPADLQAAAQAGTLQPIDYTNQNSSYATAAGGAISTADNL
;
A
#
# COMPACT_ATOMS: atom_id res chain seq x y z
N MET A 1 -11.57 7.21 -1.40
CA MET A 1 -11.87 5.77 -1.25
C MET A 1 -11.88 5.15 -2.64
N ILE A 2 -10.83 4.41 -3.00
CA ILE A 2 -10.74 3.75 -4.31
C ILE A 2 -11.66 2.54 -4.28
N LEU A 3 -12.79 2.63 -4.98
CA LEU A 3 -13.56 1.47 -5.42
C LEU A 3 -12.72 0.74 -6.48
N SER A 4 -12.01 -0.31 -6.08
CA SER A 4 -11.50 -1.32 -7.01
C SER A 4 -12.47 -2.51 -7.01
N GLN A 5 -13.60 -2.34 -7.70
CA GLN A 5 -14.48 -3.46 -8.07
C GLN A 5 -13.79 -4.28 -9.18
N ALA A 6 -13.10 -5.34 -8.80
CA ALA A 6 -12.72 -6.40 -9.73
C ALA A 6 -13.68 -7.57 -9.55
N HIS A 7 -14.79 -7.55 -10.28
CA HIS A 7 -15.64 -8.73 -10.46
C HIS A 7 -14.84 -9.83 -11.17
N TYR A 8 -14.47 -10.90 -10.45
CA TYR A 8 -14.00 -12.13 -11.08
C TYR A 8 -15.12 -13.18 -11.06
N THR A 9 -15.88 -13.23 -12.15
CA THR A 9 -16.76 -14.36 -12.44
C THR A 9 -15.94 -15.54 -12.94
N SER A 10 -15.98 -16.64 -12.18
CA SER A 10 -15.38 -17.93 -12.54
C SER A 10 -15.89 -18.41 -13.89
N SER A 11 -15.03 -18.35 -14.91
CA SER A 11 -15.29 -18.93 -16.24
C SER A 11 -14.48 -20.20 -16.41
N THR A 12 -15.19 -21.32 -16.41
CA THR A 12 -14.75 -22.68 -16.73
C THR A 12 -13.92 -22.70 -18.02
N ARG A 13 -12.65 -23.12 -17.96
CA ARG A 13 -11.84 -23.36 -19.18
C ARG A 13 -11.79 -24.84 -19.51
N ILE A 14 -12.37 -25.14 -20.67
CA ILE A 14 -12.30 -26.41 -21.40
C ILE A 14 -10.86 -26.64 -21.87
N VAL A 15 -10.40 -27.86 -21.67
CA VAL A 15 -9.11 -28.41 -22.12
C VAL A 15 -9.10 -28.50 -23.65
N GLY A 16 -8.09 -27.89 -24.29
CA GLY A 16 -7.81 -28.02 -25.72
C GLY A 16 -6.37 -28.44 -25.94
N LEU A 17 -6.17 -29.72 -26.24
CA LEU A 17 -4.92 -30.36 -26.63
C LEU A 17 -4.58 -29.97 -28.08
N ALA A 18 -3.37 -29.50 -28.36
CA ALA A 18 -2.82 -29.47 -29.72
C ALA A 18 -1.33 -29.77 -29.70
N ALA A 19 -0.96 -30.73 -30.55
CA ALA A 19 0.33 -31.41 -30.60
C ALA A 19 1.36 -30.71 -31.51
N CYS A 20 2.63 -30.98 -31.17
CA CYS A 20 3.84 -31.17 -31.98
C CYS A 20 3.88 -30.66 -33.44
N ILE A 21 5.00 -30.02 -33.80
CA ILE A 21 6.02 -30.59 -34.71
C ILE A 21 7.29 -29.70 -34.71
N ALA A 22 8.44 -30.38 -34.65
CA ALA A 22 9.82 -29.86 -34.72
C ALA A 22 10.16 -29.29 -36.12
N LEU A 23 11.24 -28.54 -36.35
CA LEU A 23 12.64 -28.98 -36.59
C LEU A 23 13.30 -27.78 -37.30
N LEU A 24 14.51 -27.28 -36.99
CA LEU A 24 15.81 -27.79 -37.41
C LEU A 24 16.91 -26.88 -36.83
N ILE A 25 17.93 -27.51 -36.25
CA ILE A 25 19.20 -26.89 -35.86
C ILE A 25 20.17 -27.15 -37.02
N ALA A 26 20.74 -26.09 -37.59
CA ALA A 26 21.89 -26.18 -38.49
C ALA A 26 23.06 -25.45 -37.82
N SER A 27 24.13 -26.22 -37.60
CA SER A 27 25.40 -25.83 -37.00
C SER A 27 26.45 -25.58 -38.10
N CYS A 28 27.61 -25.08 -37.68
CA CYS A 28 28.91 -25.01 -38.39
C CYS A 28 29.05 -23.80 -39.34
N SER A 29 30.16 -23.06 -39.43
CA SER A 29 31.50 -23.13 -38.82
C SER A 29 32.20 -21.78 -39.01
N SER A 30 33.20 -21.55 -38.18
CA SER A 30 34.18 -20.45 -38.24
C SER A 30 35.06 -20.48 -39.49
N THR A 31 35.15 -19.35 -40.17
CA THR A 31 36.28 -19.00 -41.06
C THR A 31 36.70 -17.56 -40.78
N THR A 32 37.88 -17.43 -40.21
CA THR A 32 38.67 -16.19 -40.11
C THR A 32 39.19 -15.82 -41.49
N GLU A 33 38.71 -14.72 -42.04
CA GLU A 33 39.36 -14.02 -43.15
C GLU A 33 39.62 -12.57 -42.74
N SER A 34 40.91 -12.24 -42.62
CA SER A 34 41.39 -10.87 -42.49
C SER A 34 41.21 -10.15 -43.82
N THR A 35 40.32 -9.15 -43.84
CA THR A 35 40.24 -8.17 -44.92
C THR A 35 40.38 -6.77 -44.33
N THR A 36 41.51 -6.15 -44.67
CA THR A 36 41.76 -4.71 -44.57
C THR A 36 40.76 -3.95 -45.43
N ALA A 37 39.91 -3.13 -44.81
CA ALA A 37 39.06 -2.18 -45.53
C ALA A 37 39.01 -0.82 -44.82
N SER A 38 39.69 0.12 -45.46
CA SER A 38 39.54 1.58 -45.51
C SER A 38 38.49 2.23 -44.59
N SER A 39 38.96 3.19 -43.79
CA SER A 39 38.16 4.15 -43.04
C SER A 39 37.24 4.94 -43.97
N ALA A 40 35.95 4.60 -43.97
CA ALA A 40 34.89 5.49 -44.42
C ALA A 40 34.31 6.17 -43.18
N THR A 41 34.64 7.45 -43.00
CA THR A 41 34.00 8.34 -42.04
C THR A 41 32.53 8.44 -42.42
N THR A 42 31.72 7.58 -41.80
CA THR A 42 30.27 7.67 -41.90
C THR A 42 29.86 8.69 -40.85
N THR A 43 29.56 9.90 -41.28
CA THR A 43 28.91 10.91 -40.45
C THR A 43 27.53 10.36 -40.10
N ALA A 44 27.46 9.62 -38.98
CA ALA A 44 26.21 9.22 -38.39
C ALA A 44 25.54 10.50 -37.89
N THR A 45 24.68 11.06 -38.72
CA THR A 45 23.68 12.04 -38.28
C THR A 45 22.83 11.30 -37.26
N SER A 46 23.21 11.42 -36.00
CA SER A 46 22.36 11.06 -34.87
C SER A 46 21.19 12.03 -34.91
N SER A 47 20.17 11.66 -35.66
CA SER A 47 18.83 12.18 -35.48
C SER A 47 18.40 11.72 -34.09
N ALA A 48 18.74 12.52 -33.08
CA ALA A 48 18.16 12.40 -31.76
C ALA A 48 16.66 12.57 -31.94
N VAL A 49 15.93 11.45 -31.93
CA VAL A 49 14.49 11.44 -31.71
C VAL A 49 14.28 11.85 -30.24
N ASN A 50 14.47 13.14 -29.95
CA ASN A 50 14.15 13.76 -28.68
C ASN A 50 12.65 14.05 -28.62
N GLY A 51 11.84 13.02 -28.79
CA GLY A 51 10.43 13.03 -28.44
C GLY A 51 10.25 12.09 -27.27
N SER A 52 10.07 12.63 -26.06
CA SER A 52 9.64 11.82 -24.93
C SER A 52 8.38 11.05 -25.35
N ALA A 53 8.39 9.72 -25.21
CA ALA A 53 7.21 8.89 -25.48
C ALA A 53 6.03 9.17 -24.53
N LEU A 54 6.23 10.07 -23.56
CA LEU A 54 5.22 10.51 -22.62
C LEU A 54 4.31 11.55 -23.26
N LYS A 55 2.99 11.36 -23.10
CA LYS A 55 2.00 12.38 -23.46
C LYS A 55 2.28 13.66 -22.68
N THR A 56 2.20 14.81 -23.35
CA THR A 56 2.31 16.11 -22.68
C THR A 56 1.24 16.25 -21.60
N ILE A 57 1.65 16.66 -20.40
CA ILE A 57 0.73 16.93 -19.30
C ILE A 57 0.30 18.39 -19.37
N ASP A 58 -0.98 18.64 -19.62
CA ASP A 58 -1.58 19.96 -19.48
C ASP A 58 -2.02 20.17 -18.01
N PRO A 59 -1.43 21.13 -17.27
CA PRO A 59 -1.81 21.41 -15.89
C PRO A 59 -3.29 21.68 -15.69
N LYS A 60 -3.96 22.34 -16.65
CA LYS A 60 -5.40 22.65 -16.55
C LYS A 60 -6.24 21.39 -16.70
N ALA A 61 -5.89 20.54 -17.65
CA ALA A 61 -6.55 19.25 -17.83
C ALA A 61 -6.33 18.34 -16.61
N PHE A 62 -5.13 18.36 -16.01
CA PHE A 62 -4.82 17.63 -14.79
C PHE A 62 -5.69 18.10 -13.62
N GLN A 63 -5.75 19.41 -13.36
CA GLN A 63 -6.63 20.00 -12.34
C GLN A 63 -8.10 19.59 -12.56
N ALA A 64 -8.61 19.72 -13.79
CA ALA A 64 -10.01 19.38 -14.11
C ALA A 64 -10.35 17.90 -13.87
N VAL A 65 -9.40 16.98 -14.11
CA VAL A 65 -9.57 15.56 -13.80
C VAL A 65 -9.70 15.33 -12.29
N VAL A 66 -8.89 16.03 -11.48
CA VAL A 66 -8.96 15.92 -10.02
C VAL A 66 -10.25 16.53 -9.48
N GLU A 67 -10.69 17.68 -10.00
CA GLU A 67 -11.97 18.31 -9.67
C GLU A 67 -13.15 17.38 -9.96
N ALA A 68 -13.19 16.78 -11.16
CA ALA A 68 -14.22 15.82 -11.52
C ALA A 68 -14.20 14.57 -10.62
N ALA A 69 -13.01 14.10 -10.22
CA ALA A 69 -12.88 12.99 -9.29
C ALA A 69 -13.41 13.34 -7.89
N VAL A 70 -13.09 14.53 -7.37
CA VAL A 70 -13.59 15.00 -6.07
C VAL A 70 -15.10 15.17 -6.07
N GLU A 71 -15.66 15.77 -7.13
CA GLU A 71 -17.10 15.92 -7.28
C GLU A 71 -17.82 14.57 -7.33
N LYS A 72 -17.25 13.59 -8.06
CA LYS A 72 -17.79 12.23 -8.18
C LYS A 72 -17.70 11.45 -6.87
N LEU A 73 -16.56 11.54 -6.19
CA LEU A 73 -16.29 10.78 -4.96
C LEU A 73 -16.90 11.42 -3.72
N LYS A 74 -17.40 12.67 -3.82
CA LYS A 74 -18.00 13.43 -2.71
C LYS A 74 -17.07 13.52 -1.50
N VAL A 75 -15.79 13.73 -1.75
CA VAL A 75 -14.78 13.92 -0.70
C VAL A 75 -14.61 15.41 -0.37
N PRO A 76 -14.33 15.79 0.89
CA PRO A 76 -14.17 17.19 1.27
C PRO A 76 -13.00 17.91 0.58
N GLY A 77 -11.93 17.18 0.28
CA GLY A 77 -10.78 17.69 -0.43
C GLY A 77 -9.86 16.59 -0.94
N ALA A 78 -8.96 16.96 -1.84
CA ALA A 78 -7.93 16.09 -2.39
C ALA A 78 -6.70 16.89 -2.79
N MET A 79 -5.54 16.26 -2.63
CA MET A 79 -4.27 16.69 -3.20
C MET A 79 -3.73 15.56 -4.08
N VAL A 80 -3.35 15.88 -5.31
CA VAL A 80 -2.67 14.94 -6.21
C VAL A 80 -1.37 15.58 -6.68
N VAL A 81 -0.29 14.85 -6.45
CA VAL A 81 1.08 15.21 -6.84
C VAL A 81 1.50 14.29 -7.99
N LEU A 82 2.08 14.87 -9.04
CA LEU A 82 2.68 14.15 -10.15
C LEU A 82 4.08 14.69 -10.42
N ARG A 83 5.10 13.87 -10.19
CA ARG A 83 6.52 14.19 -10.39
C ARG A 83 7.03 13.43 -11.61
N THR A 84 7.46 14.13 -12.66
CA THR A 84 7.85 13.51 -13.94
C THR A 84 9.03 14.21 -14.59
N PRO A 85 9.68 13.61 -15.61
CA PRO A 85 10.69 14.31 -16.42
C PRO A 85 10.15 15.56 -17.15
N GLN A 86 8.83 15.71 -17.30
CA GLN A 86 8.21 16.90 -17.91
C GLN A 86 8.03 18.05 -16.90
N GLY A 87 8.25 17.79 -15.61
CA GLY A 87 8.03 18.74 -14.53
C GLY A 87 7.17 18.16 -13.41
N ASN A 88 6.87 19.05 -12.46
CA ASN A 88 6.07 18.79 -11.28
C ASN A 88 4.69 19.40 -11.46
N PHE A 89 3.64 18.62 -11.21
CA PHE A 89 2.25 19.03 -11.34
C PHE A 89 1.52 18.72 -10.05
N ASP A 90 0.82 19.72 -9.53
CA ASP A 90 0.05 19.65 -8.30
C ASP A 90 -1.39 20.04 -8.61
N ALA A 91 -2.34 19.29 -8.07
CA ALA A 91 -3.76 19.59 -8.17
C ALA A 91 -4.40 19.45 -6.79
N ALA A 92 -4.93 20.56 -6.29
CA ALA A 92 -5.61 20.64 -5.01
C ALA A 92 -7.07 21.04 -5.22
N VAL A 93 -7.97 20.38 -4.50
CA VAL A 93 -9.42 20.64 -4.55
C VAL A 93 -9.97 20.57 -3.13
N GLY A 94 -10.94 21.43 -2.82
CA GLY A 94 -11.73 21.35 -1.60
C GLY A 94 -11.01 21.88 -0.35
N THR A 95 -11.17 21.19 0.78
CA THR A 95 -10.69 21.63 2.10
C THR A 95 -10.08 20.48 2.91
N THR A 96 -9.16 20.82 3.80
CA THR A 96 -8.57 19.91 4.82
C THR A 96 -9.50 19.66 5.99
N GLU A 97 -10.49 20.53 6.23
CA GLU A 97 -11.48 20.44 7.32
C GLU A 97 -12.85 20.88 6.79
N VAL A 98 -13.89 20.06 6.99
CA VAL A 98 -15.27 20.38 6.60
C VAL A 98 -15.72 21.66 7.31
N GLY A 99 -16.30 22.59 6.55
CA GLY A 99 -16.70 23.92 7.05
C GLY A 99 -15.59 24.98 6.98
N ARG A 100 -14.37 24.61 6.58
CA ARG A 100 -13.28 25.53 6.26
C ARG A 100 -13.11 25.68 4.74
N GLN A 101 -12.21 26.59 4.35
CA GLN A 101 -11.86 26.89 2.96
C GLN A 101 -10.36 26.68 2.68
N THR A 102 -9.68 25.89 3.51
CA THR A 102 -8.22 25.69 3.40
C THR A 102 -7.94 24.44 2.57
N PRO A 103 -7.56 24.57 1.28
CA PRO A 103 -7.25 23.41 0.46
C PRO A 103 -6.00 22.69 0.98
N PRO A 104 -5.89 21.37 0.77
CA PRO A 104 -4.65 20.66 1.03
C PRO A 104 -3.56 21.09 0.04
N ASP A 105 -2.31 20.94 0.46
CA ASP A 105 -1.13 21.12 -0.38
C ASP A 105 -0.23 19.86 -0.35
N ALA A 106 0.88 19.90 -1.09
CA ALA A 106 1.81 18.77 -1.18
C ALA A 106 2.46 18.38 0.17
N ASN A 107 2.49 19.30 1.14
CA ASN A 107 3.06 19.13 2.48
C ASN A 107 2.02 18.83 3.56
N THR A 108 0.75 18.73 3.18
CA THR A 108 -0.33 18.36 4.11
C THR A 108 -0.16 16.90 4.50
N HIS A 109 -0.16 16.64 5.81
CA HIS A 109 -0.03 15.29 6.35
C HIS A 109 -1.36 14.55 6.29
N PHE A 110 -1.26 13.26 5.98
CA PHE A 110 -2.36 12.31 5.97
C PHE A 110 -1.93 11.04 6.71
N ARG A 111 -2.88 10.37 7.38
CA ARG A 111 -2.71 8.95 7.72
C ARG A 111 -2.74 8.16 6.42
N ILE A 112 -1.64 7.51 6.05
CA ILE A 112 -1.49 6.88 4.73
C ILE A 112 -1.99 5.44 4.67
N ALA A 113 -2.50 4.93 5.79
CA ALA A 113 -3.07 3.59 5.92
C ALA A 113 -2.16 2.54 5.24
N SER A 114 -2.73 1.67 4.41
CA SER A 114 -2.07 0.52 3.80
C SER A 114 -0.86 0.84 2.91
N ASN A 115 -0.59 2.11 2.55
CA ASN A 115 0.68 2.49 1.94
C ASN A 115 1.88 2.16 2.86
N THR A 116 1.65 2.08 4.18
CA THR A 116 2.63 1.62 5.18
C THR A 116 3.17 0.23 4.88
N LYS A 117 2.38 -0.66 4.24
CA LYS A 117 2.82 -2.02 3.89
C LYS A 117 4.03 -2.02 2.97
N THR A 118 4.09 -1.09 2.02
CA THR A 118 5.25 -0.95 1.14
C THR A 118 6.51 -0.61 1.92
N MET A 119 6.39 0.24 2.95
CA MET A 119 7.51 0.59 3.86
C MET A 119 7.93 -0.62 4.71
N THR A 120 6.97 -1.36 5.27
CA THR A 120 7.23 -2.60 6.02
C THR A 120 7.92 -3.65 5.13
N ALA A 121 7.45 -3.85 3.91
CA ALA A 121 8.05 -4.78 2.96
C ALA A 121 9.48 -4.37 2.60
N ALA A 122 9.73 -3.09 2.35
CA ALA A 122 11.07 -2.56 2.11
C ALA A 122 12.01 -2.82 3.29
N LEU A 123 11.55 -2.57 4.53
CA LEU A 123 12.35 -2.87 5.73
C LEU A 123 12.69 -4.37 5.83
N ILE A 124 11.72 -5.26 5.57
CA ILE A 124 11.95 -6.71 5.59
C ILE A 124 12.97 -7.13 4.52
N VAL A 125 12.90 -6.54 3.32
CA VAL A 125 13.88 -6.81 2.26
C VAL A 125 15.28 -6.33 2.65
N LEU A 126 15.42 -5.13 3.24
CA LEU A 126 16.69 -4.62 3.75
C LEU A 126 17.27 -5.54 4.84
N LEU A 127 16.44 -5.99 5.78
CA LEU A 127 16.87 -6.94 6.82
C LEU A 127 17.29 -8.30 6.24
N ALA A 128 16.64 -8.76 5.18
CA ALA A 128 17.05 -9.97 4.45
C ALA A 128 18.39 -9.77 3.71
N GLN A 129 18.60 -8.60 3.09
CA GLN A 129 19.88 -8.24 2.46
C GLN A 129 21.03 -8.20 3.47
N ASP A 130 20.77 -7.74 4.69
CA ASP A 130 21.71 -7.78 5.82
C ASP A 130 21.95 -9.21 6.37
N GLY A 131 21.28 -10.23 5.82
CA GLY A 131 21.36 -11.62 6.28
C GLY A 131 20.69 -11.86 7.63
N ARG A 132 19.83 -10.95 8.11
CA ARG A 132 19.15 -11.05 9.41
C ARG A 132 17.96 -12.03 9.40
N LEU A 133 17.42 -12.31 8.22
CA LEU A 133 16.36 -13.28 7.99
C LEU A 133 16.46 -13.84 6.56
N LYS A 134 15.76 -14.94 6.29
CA LYS A 134 15.49 -15.44 4.94
C LYS A 134 14.00 -15.39 4.67
N PHE A 135 13.61 -15.11 3.42
CA PHE A 135 12.20 -15.13 3.03
C PHE A 135 11.55 -16.52 3.18
N THR A 136 12.35 -17.59 3.16
CA THR A 136 11.90 -18.98 3.34
C THR A 136 11.76 -19.39 4.81
N ASP A 137 12.18 -18.54 5.75
CA ASP A 137 12.09 -18.88 7.16
C ASP A 137 10.62 -18.96 7.59
N PRO A 138 10.23 -20.00 8.36
CA PRO A 138 8.92 -20.03 8.98
C PRO A 138 8.74 -18.85 9.92
N VAL A 139 7.56 -18.20 9.91
CA VAL A 139 7.25 -17.08 10.80
C VAL A 139 7.40 -17.46 12.28
N SER A 140 7.13 -18.72 12.63
CA SER A 140 7.32 -19.26 13.99
C SER A 140 8.76 -19.22 14.51
N THR A 141 9.74 -19.00 13.63
CA THR A 141 11.14 -18.74 14.01
C THR A 141 11.27 -17.41 14.77
N TYR A 142 10.40 -16.45 14.46
CA TYR A 142 10.49 -15.07 14.93
C TYR A 142 9.36 -14.71 15.89
N VAL A 143 8.15 -15.18 15.61
CA VAL A 143 6.94 -14.90 16.38
C VAL A 143 6.31 -16.23 16.82
N PRO A 144 6.31 -16.56 18.13
CA PRO A 144 5.73 -17.81 18.62
C PRO A 144 4.20 -17.82 18.45
N ASP A 145 3.60 -19.00 18.59
CA ASP A 145 2.15 -19.23 18.69
C ASP A 145 1.30 -18.76 17.49
N VAL A 146 1.92 -18.43 16.35
CA VAL A 146 1.20 -18.18 15.09
C VAL A 146 0.52 -19.47 14.62
N PRO A 147 -0.81 -19.49 14.40
CA PRO A 147 -1.51 -20.64 13.86
C PRO A 147 -0.88 -21.09 12.55
N ASN A 148 -0.49 -22.36 12.48
CA ASN A 148 0.23 -22.94 11.34
C ASN A 148 1.57 -22.24 11.00
N GLY A 149 2.16 -21.47 11.92
CA GLY A 149 3.35 -20.64 11.68
C GLY A 149 4.65 -21.39 11.37
N LYS A 150 4.67 -22.72 11.52
CA LYS A 150 5.78 -23.58 11.06
C LYS A 150 5.78 -23.79 9.54
N ASN A 151 4.61 -23.61 8.92
CA ASN A 151 4.41 -23.81 7.49
C ASN A 151 4.17 -22.49 6.75
N ILE A 152 4.04 -21.37 7.46
CA ILE A 152 3.91 -20.03 6.88
C ILE A 152 5.29 -19.38 6.81
N THR A 153 5.75 -19.01 5.62
CA THR A 153 7.04 -18.35 5.43
C THR A 153 6.92 -16.82 5.46
N VAL A 154 8.03 -16.12 5.72
CA VAL A 154 8.09 -14.64 5.60
C VAL A 154 7.66 -14.18 4.19
N ALA A 155 8.03 -14.93 3.14
CA ALA A 155 7.60 -14.66 1.77
C ALA A 155 6.07 -14.72 1.59
N GLU A 156 5.40 -15.68 2.22
CA GLU A 156 3.94 -15.81 2.16
C GLU A 156 3.23 -14.67 2.89
N LEU A 157 3.79 -14.17 3.99
CA LEU A 157 3.27 -12.96 4.64
C LEU A 157 3.36 -11.75 3.68
N LEU A 158 4.53 -11.52 3.08
CA LEU A 158 4.76 -10.42 2.13
C LEU A 158 3.81 -10.48 0.93
N LYS A 159 3.54 -11.69 0.42
CA LYS A 159 2.67 -11.95 -0.74
C LYS A 159 1.18 -11.99 -0.41
N MET A 160 0.77 -11.87 0.87
CA MET A 160 -0.61 -12.06 1.31
C MET A 160 -1.18 -13.46 1.01
N ARG A 161 -0.40 -14.51 1.30
CA ARG A 161 -0.72 -15.91 0.99
C ARG A 161 -0.60 -16.86 2.18
N SER A 162 -0.63 -16.34 3.41
CA SER A 162 -0.51 -17.15 4.63
C SER A 162 -1.74 -18.00 4.96
N GLY A 163 -2.92 -17.57 4.49
CA GLY A 163 -4.21 -18.12 4.91
C GLY A 163 -4.69 -17.65 6.28
N LEU A 164 -3.98 -16.74 6.96
CA LEU A 164 -4.41 -16.20 8.25
C LEU A 164 -5.58 -15.24 8.09
N TYR A 165 -6.59 -15.40 8.96
CA TYR A 165 -7.73 -14.49 9.03
C TYR A 165 -7.28 -13.04 9.25
N GLY A 166 -7.83 -12.10 8.49
CA GLY A 166 -7.57 -10.67 8.64
C GLY A 166 -8.33 -10.08 9.82
N TYR A 167 -7.63 -9.66 10.88
CA TYR A 167 -8.29 -9.14 12.10
C TYR A 167 -9.22 -7.93 11.85
N THR A 168 -9.02 -7.17 10.77
CA THR A 168 -9.89 -6.04 10.39
C THR A 168 -11.25 -6.45 9.85
N ALA A 169 -11.41 -7.73 9.48
CA ALA A 169 -12.71 -8.30 9.10
C ALA A 169 -13.55 -8.73 10.31
N ASP A 170 -12.99 -8.76 11.53
CA ASP A 170 -13.73 -9.10 12.75
C ASP A 170 -14.54 -7.88 13.23
N PRO A 171 -15.89 -7.96 13.27
CA PRO A 171 -16.72 -6.84 13.70
C PRO A 171 -16.44 -6.37 15.14
N ALA A 172 -15.85 -7.22 15.99
CA ALA A 172 -15.47 -6.84 17.35
C ALA A 172 -14.37 -5.77 17.37
N LEU A 173 -13.48 -5.74 16.37
CA LEU A 173 -12.46 -4.71 16.26
C LEU A 173 -13.12 -3.34 15.99
N SER A 174 -13.94 -3.25 14.95
CA SER A 174 -14.62 -2.00 14.60
C SER A 174 -15.53 -1.52 15.72
N ALA A 175 -16.25 -2.43 16.40
CA ALA A 175 -17.09 -2.08 17.54
C ALA A 175 -16.27 -1.50 18.71
N ALA A 176 -15.09 -2.07 18.99
CA ALA A 176 -14.20 -1.53 20.02
C ALA A 176 -13.59 -0.18 19.63
N MET A 177 -13.22 -0.01 18.36
CA MET A 177 -12.72 1.26 17.82
C MET A 177 -13.77 2.37 17.86
N ASP A 178 -15.02 2.06 17.50
CA ASP A 178 -16.13 3.02 17.52
C ASP A 178 -16.52 3.39 18.97
N ALA A 179 -16.39 2.46 19.91
CA ALA A 179 -16.69 2.69 21.33
C ALA A 179 -15.58 3.48 22.06
N ASP A 180 -14.31 3.27 21.70
CA ASP A 180 -13.16 4.00 22.23
C ASP A 180 -12.15 4.32 21.10
N PRO A 181 -12.37 5.43 20.37
CA PRO A 181 -11.50 5.85 19.27
C PRO A 181 -10.04 6.10 19.67
N GLY A 182 -9.79 6.39 20.95
CA GLY A 182 -8.46 6.67 21.50
C GLY A 182 -7.68 5.44 21.92
N LYS A 183 -8.32 4.26 21.97
CA LYS A 183 -7.69 3.03 22.47
C LYS A 183 -6.37 2.74 21.75
N ALA A 184 -5.30 2.61 22.54
CA ALA A 184 -4.03 2.07 22.05
C ALA A 184 -4.12 0.54 21.95
N TRP A 185 -3.58 0.00 20.86
CA TRP A 185 -3.56 -1.42 20.56
C TRP A 185 -2.12 -1.91 20.49
N THR A 186 -1.86 -3.02 21.14
CA THR A 186 -0.62 -3.78 20.94
C THR A 186 -0.74 -4.67 19.71
N PRO A 187 0.38 -5.03 19.04
CA PRO A 187 0.35 -6.03 17.98
C PRO A 187 -0.27 -7.36 18.44
N GLN A 188 -0.05 -7.76 19.69
CA GLN A 188 -0.61 -9.01 20.21
C GLN A 188 -2.15 -8.95 20.31
N GLU A 189 -2.74 -7.84 20.76
CA GLU A 189 -4.20 -7.72 20.84
C GLU A 189 -4.88 -7.90 19.48
N VAL A 190 -4.32 -7.34 18.41
CA VAL A 190 -4.90 -7.52 17.05
C VAL A 190 -4.62 -8.90 16.48
N LEU A 191 -3.50 -9.53 16.83
CA LEU A 191 -3.22 -10.92 16.46
C LEU A 191 -4.13 -11.90 17.20
N ASP A 192 -4.45 -11.67 18.47
CA ASP A 192 -5.39 -12.47 19.24
C ASP A 192 -6.79 -12.44 18.63
N ILE A 193 -7.19 -11.31 18.03
CA ILE A 193 -8.43 -11.23 17.25
C ILE A 193 -8.37 -12.20 16.07
N ALA A 194 -7.30 -12.15 15.26
CA ALA A 194 -7.13 -13.04 14.12
C ALA A 194 -7.05 -14.52 14.52
N PHE A 195 -6.33 -14.85 15.58
CA PHE A 195 -6.01 -16.23 15.96
C PHE A 195 -7.18 -16.98 16.62
N ARG A 196 -8.26 -16.28 16.97
CA ARG A 196 -9.54 -16.91 17.37
C ARG A 196 -10.28 -17.54 16.19
N HIS A 197 -9.92 -17.18 14.95
CA HIS A 197 -10.50 -17.72 13.74
C HIS A 197 -9.58 -18.80 13.14
N PRO A 198 -10.13 -19.86 12.53
CA PRO A 198 -9.31 -20.85 11.82
C PRO A 198 -8.65 -20.21 10.59
N PRO A 199 -7.46 -20.70 10.16
CA PRO A 199 -6.90 -20.34 8.87
C PRO A 199 -7.91 -20.60 7.74
N GLN A 200 -8.01 -19.67 6.80
CA GLN A 200 -8.97 -19.69 5.70
C GLN A 200 -8.55 -20.67 4.59
N PHE A 201 -7.25 -20.90 4.43
CA PHE A 201 -6.69 -21.84 3.46
C PHE A 201 -5.23 -22.23 3.85
N PRO A 202 -4.67 -23.30 3.28
CA PRO A 202 -3.26 -23.65 3.50
C PRO A 202 -2.29 -22.58 2.96
N PRO A 203 -1.10 -22.41 3.54
CA PRO A 203 -0.12 -21.44 3.07
C PRO A 203 0.21 -21.61 1.58
N ASP A 204 0.36 -20.49 0.88
CA ASP A 204 0.60 -20.39 -0.56
C ASP A 204 -0.48 -21.02 -1.47
N ALA A 205 -1.63 -21.45 -0.94
CA ALA A 205 -2.72 -22.01 -1.75
C ALA A 205 -3.57 -20.94 -2.45
N SER A 206 -3.77 -19.77 -1.83
CA SER A 206 -4.54 -18.65 -2.37
C SER A 206 -3.92 -17.30 -1.99
N TYR A 207 -4.43 -16.22 -2.60
CA TYR A 207 -4.19 -14.85 -2.17
C TYR A 207 -5.40 -14.37 -1.38
N GLU A 208 -5.15 -13.72 -0.24
CA GLU A 208 -6.17 -13.00 0.53
C GLU A 208 -5.50 -11.82 1.24
N TYR A 209 -6.03 -10.63 1.03
CA TYR A 209 -5.50 -9.44 1.67
C TYR A 209 -5.74 -9.50 3.18
N SER A 210 -4.68 -9.47 3.98
CA SER A 210 -4.79 -9.64 5.43
C SER A 210 -3.79 -8.76 6.17
N ASN A 211 -4.32 -7.83 6.97
CA ASN A 211 -3.52 -6.98 7.83
C ASN A 211 -2.71 -7.78 8.87
N THR A 212 -3.19 -8.97 9.24
CA THR A 212 -2.49 -9.93 10.12
C THR A 212 -1.10 -10.27 9.59
N ASN A 213 -0.93 -10.38 8.27
CA ASN A 213 0.38 -10.64 7.67
C ASN A 213 1.38 -9.54 7.98
N TYR A 214 0.96 -8.29 7.89
CA TYR A 214 1.84 -7.15 8.08
C TYR A 214 2.04 -6.80 9.55
N ALA A 215 1.06 -7.07 10.43
CA ALA A 215 1.27 -7.05 11.87
C ALA A 215 2.39 -8.04 12.28
N LEU A 216 2.36 -9.27 11.73
CA LEU A 216 3.43 -10.25 11.94
C LEU A 216 4.78 -9.79 11.36
N LEU A 217 4.80 -9.21 10.15
CA LEU A 217 6.04 -8.67 9.58
C LEU A 217 6.64 -7.53 10.43
N GLY A 218 5.80 -6.70 11.06
CA GLY A 218 6.26 -5.72 12.05
C GLY A 218 7.02 -6.37 13.20
N LEU A 219 6.45 -7.41 13.81
CA LEU A 219 7.09 -8.16 14.89
C LEU A 219 8.36 -8.90 14.43
N VAL A 220 8.36 -9.46 13.21
CA VAL A 220 9.57 -10.06 12.61
C VAL A 220 10.67 -9.00 12.48
N ALA A 221 10.35 -7.82 11.96
CA ALA A 221 11.31 -6.72 11.80
C ALA A 221 11.88 -6.26 13.15
N GLU A 222 11.04 -6.08 14.18
CA GLU A 222 11.50 -5.75 15.53
C GLU A 222 12.42 -6.84 16.10
N LYS A 223 12.02 -8.12 15.96
CA LYS A 223 12.78 -9.26 16.46
C LYS A 223 14.17 -9.35 15.85
N VAL A 224 14.26 -9.27 14.52
CA VAL A 224 15.52 -9.47 13.80
C VAL A 224 16.35 -8.20 13.69
N GLY A 225 15.74 -7.02 13.81
CA GLY A 225 16.41 -5.72 13.81
C GLY A 225 16.90 -5.28 15.19
N GLY A 226 16.23 -5.72 16.27
CA GLY A 226 16.63 -5.43 17.65
C GLY A 226 16.23 -4.04 18.16
N HIS A 227 15.38 -3.32 17.43
CA HIS A 227 14.90 -1.97 17.76
C HIS A 227 13.40 -1.86 17.48
N PRO A 228 12.68 -0.91 18.13
CA PRO A 228 11.28 -0.64 17.83
C PRO A 228 11.07 -0.33 16.34
N LEU A 229 9.92 -0.74 15.80
CA LEU A 229 9.64 -0.61 14.37
C LEU A 229 9.76 0.84 13.87
N ALA A 230 9.24 1.80 14.63
CA ALA A 230 9.29 3.23 14.28
C ALA A 230 10.75 3.72 14.15
N GLN A 231 11.63 3.27 15.05
CA GLN A 231 13.05 3.59 14.97
C GLN A 231 13.69 2.96 13.74
N GLN A 232 13.38 1.70 13.42
CA GLN A 232 13.92 1.06 12.23
C GLN A 232 13.44 1.71 10.93
N PHE A 233 12.18 2.14 10.86
CA PHE A 233 11.70 2.96 9.75
C PHE A 233 12.46 4.27 9.63
N GLN A 234 12.68 4.97 10.75
CA GLN A 234 13.44 6.22 10.73
C GLN A 234 14.87 6.00 10.24
N ASP A 235 15.59 5.05 10.82
CA ASP A 235 17.02 4.85 10.58
C ASP A 235 17.32 4.23 9.21
N ARG A 236 16.47 3.31 8.74
CA ARG A 236 16.74 2.49 7.54
C ARG A 236 15.93 2.86 6.31
N LEU A 237 14.87 3.66 6.46
CA LEU A 237 14.02 4.09 5.36
C LEU A 237 13.92 5.60 5.34
N PHE A 238 13.16 6.21 6.24
CA PHE A 238 12.73 7.60 6.15
C PHE A 238 13.93 8.56 6.17
N GLY A 239 14.82 8.44 7.15
CA GLY A 239 16.02 9.26 7.25
C GLY A 239 17.00 9.02 6.10
N SER A 240 17.14 7.77 5.66
CA SER A 240 18.11 7.39 4.63
C SER A 240 17.81 7.94 3.24
N ILE A 241 16.53 8.12 2.91
CA ILE A 241 16.09 8.63 1.59
C ILE A 241 15.43 10.00 1.67
N GLY A 242 15.48 10.66 2.84
CA GLY A 242 15.02 12.04 3.01
C GLY A 242 13.51 12.24 3.13
N LEU A 243 12.76 11.23 3.61
CA LEU A 243 11.32 11.34 3.89
C LEU A 243 11.07 12.04 5.23
N ALA A 244 11.45 13.31 5.31
CA ALA A 244 11.44 14.09 6.56
C ALA A 244 10.04 14.40 7.09
N GLN A 245 8.98 14.17 6.31
CA GLN A 245 7.57 14.38 6.70
C GLN A 245 6.82 13.05 6.84
N THR A 246 7.56 11.94 6.94
CA THR A 246 6.99 10.60 7.15
C THR A 246 7.36 10.10 8.54
N SER A 247 6.37 9.52 9.25
CA SER A 247 6.58 8.96 10.58
C SER A 247 5.68 7.76 10.84
N LEU A 248 6.08 6.91 11.78
CA LEU A 248 5.21 5.92 12.41
C LEU A 248 5.00 6.37 13.87
N PRO A 249 3.80 6.87 14.25
CA PRO A 249 3.53 7.36 15.59
C PRO A 249 3.60 6.24 16.63
N ALA A 250 3.84 6.62 17.89
CA ALA A 250 3.75 5.72 19.03
C ALA A 250 2.31 5.21 19.21
N ALA A 251 2.14 4.08 19.90
CA ALA A 251 0.82 3.43 20.01
C ALA A 251 -0.23 4.28 20.75
N ASP A 252 0.21 5.15 21.64
CA ASP A 252 -0.60 6.09 22.43
C ASP A 252 -0.67 7.50 21.83
N ASP A 253 -0.05 7.73 20.67
CA ASP A 253 -0.04 9.02 19.98
C ASP A 253 -1.05 9.05 18.81
N THR A 254 -2.14 9.76 19.01
CA THR A 254 -3.18 10.00 17.99
C THR A 254 -3.00 11.31 17.25
N SER A 255 -1.94 12.06 17.50
CA SER A 255 -1.69 13.32 16.82
C SER A 255 -1.27 13.12 15.36
N ILE A 256 -1.42 14.17 14.56
CA ILE A 256 -0.91 14.25 13.19
C ILE A 256 -0.12 15.57 13.10
N PRO A 257 1.12 15.57 12.58
CA PRO A 257 1.89 16.79 12.40
C PRO A 257 1.15 17.81 11.52
N ALA A 258 1.18 19.09 11.92
CA ALA A 258 0.58 20.16 11.12
C ALA A 258 1.50 20.58 9.95
N PRO A 259 0.96 21.03 8.81
CA PRO A 259 -0.48 21.00 8.47
C PRO A 259 -0.94 19.57 8.18
N TYR A 260 -2.19 19.24 8.50
CA TYR A 260 -2.78 17.93 8.22
C TYR A 260 -4.22 18.07 7.69
N SER A 261 -4.68 17.01 7.02
CA SER A 261 -6.08 16.88 6.63
C SER A 261 -6.85 16.06 7.66
N HIS A 262 -8.08 16.50 7.95
CA HIS A 262 -9.04 15.71 8.71
C HIS A 262 -9.50 14.50 7.90
N GLY A 263 -9.82 13.41 8.60
CA GLY A 263 -10.35 12.16 8.04
C GLY A 263 -11.80 11.97 8.42
N TYR A 264 -12.65 11.65 7.44
CA TYR A 264 -14.09 11.57 7.62
C TYR A 264 -14.65 10.23 7.15
N MET A 265 -15.61 9.68 7.88
CA MET A 265 -16.34 8.48 7.49
C MET A 265 -17.83 8.65 7.76
N TYR A 266 -18.65 8.00 6.94
CA TYR A 266 -20.07 7.84 7.23
C TYR A 266 -20.28 6.53 8.00
N GLY A 267 -21.12 6.53 9.04
CA GLY A 267 -21.39 5.34 9.85
C GLY A 267 -20.17 4.87 10.68
N GLY A 268 -20.15 3.57 11.00
CA GLY A 268 -19.09 2.95 11.82
C GLY A 268 -17.82 2.64 11.03
N SER A 269 -16.71 2.44 11.75
CA SER A 269 -15.40 2.15 11.16
C SER A 269 -15.36 0.86 10.32
N PHE A 270 -16.27 -0.09 10.59
CA PHE A 270 -16.36 -1.37 9.89
C PHE A 270 -16.34 -1.25 8.36
N TYR A 271 -17.06 -0.30 7.78
CA TYR A 271 -17.13 -0.13 6.32
C TYR A 271 -15.77 0.19 5.68
N ALA A 272 -14.89 0.91 6.39
CA ALA A 272 -13.53 1.15 5.90
C ALA A 272 -12.55 0.02 6.22
N LEU A 273 -12.82 -0.78 7.26
CA LEU A 273 -11.91 -1.85 7.70
C LEU A 273 -12.13 -3.16 6.93
N ALA A 274 -13.37 -3.47 6.58
CA ALA A 274 -13.76 -4.66 5.83
C ALA A 274 -13.86 -4.43 4.32
N ASP A 275 -13.65 -3.18 3.86
CA ASP A 275 -13.89 -2.75 2.46
C ASP A 275 -15.32 -3.06 1.97
N ASP A 276 -16.28 -3.06 2.89
CA ASP A 276 -17.69 -3.34 2.59
C ASP A 276 -18.39 -2.11 2.01
N PRO A 277 -19.19 -2.26 0.94
CA PRO A 277 -19.97 -1.16 0.40
C PRO A 277 -20.93 -0.58 1.44
N TYR A 278 -21.02 0.74 1.49
CA TYR A 278 -22.04 1.41 2.28
C TYR A 278 -23.46 0.95 1.85
N PRO A 279 -24.35 0.64 2.81
CA PRO A 279 -25.76 0.43 2.54
C PRO A 279 -26.40 1.58 1.73
N ALA A 280 -27.35 1.24 0.86
CA ALA A 280 -27.94 2.21 -0.08
C ALA A 280 -28.69 3.35 0.62
N ASP A 281 -29.29 3.09 1.77
CA ASP A 281 -29.96 4.07 2.63
C ASP A 281 -28.95 5.04 3.28
N LEU A 282 -27.81 4.53 3.76
CA LEU A 282 -26.72 5.38 4.25
C LEU A 282 -26.16 6.28 3.14
N GLN A 283 -25.97 5.74 1.93
CA GLN A 283 -25.55 6.52 0.77
C GLN A 283 -26.57 7.61 0.42
N ALA A 284 -27.86 7.27 0.38
CA ALA A 284 -28.93 8.23 0.10
C ALA A 284 -29.01 9.32 1.16
N ALA A 285 -28.88 8.98 2.44
CA ALA A 285 -28.88 9.94 3.53
C ALA A 285 -27.65 10.88 3.48
N ALA A 286 -26.47 10.34 3.18
CA ALA A 286 -25.26 11.15 2.98
C ALA A 286 -25.42 12.12 1.80
N GLN A 287 -25.96 11.64 0.66
CA GLN A 287 -26.22 12.47 -0.52
C GLN A 287 -27.28 13.55 -0.30
N ALA A 288 -28.31 13.24 0.50
CA ALA A 288 -29.35 14.20 0.90
C ALA A 288 -28.86 15.19 1.97
N GLY A 289 -27.66 15.00 2.52
CA GLY A 289 -27.13 15.79 3.63
C GLY A 289 -27.83 15.54 4.97
N THR A 290 -28.67 14.52 5.07
CA THR A 290 -29.37 14.14 6.31
C THR A 290 -28.49 13.27 7.22
N LEU A 291 -27.45 12.65 6.67
CA LEU A 291 -26.36 12.02 7.41
C LEU A 291 -25.09 12.85 7.25
N GLN A 292 -24.55 13.33 8.36
CA GLN A 292 -23.26 14.02 8.40
C GLN A 292 -22.12 13.01 8.60
N PRO A 293 -20.93 13.24 8.02
CA PRO A 293 -19.79 12.40 8.30
C PRO A 293 -19.31 12.59 9.74
N ILE A 294 -18.75 11.54 10.30
CA ILE A 294 -18.05 11.55 11.59
C ILE A 294 -16.58 11.85 11.33
N ASP A 295 -16.00 12.73 12.15
CA ASP A 295 -14.58 13.04 12.13
C ASP A 295 -13.79 11.93 12.85
N TYR A 296 -12.99 11.18 12.10
CA TYR A 296 -12.12 10.09 12.55
C TYR A 296 -10.63 10.49 12.55
N THR A 297 -10.30 11.78 12.46
CA THR A 297 -8.91 12.27 12.34
C THR A 297 -8.00 11.71 13.43
N ASN A 298 -8.51 11.68 14.66
CA ASN A 298 -7.79 11.24 15.85
C ASN A 298 -8.08 9.78 16.25
N GLN A 299 -8.66 8.98 15.34
CA GLN A 299 -8.75 7.54 15.54
C GLN A 299 -7.34 6.97 15.72
N ASN A 300 -7.12 6.25 16.81
CA ASN A 300 -5.83 5.65 17.10
C ASN A 300 -5.47 4.60 16.02
N SER A 301 -4.35 4.80 15.33
CA SER A 301 -3.89 3.92 14.24
C SER A 301 -3.05 2.72 14.69
N SER A 302 -2.84 2.55 16.00
CA SER A 302 -2.01 1.47 16.54
C SER A 302 -2.56 0.07 16.27
N TYR A 303 -3.87 -0.08 15.99
CA TYR A 303 -4.43 -1.36 15.52
C TYR A 303 -3.81 -1.80 14.18
N ALA A 304 -3.28 -0.87 13.39
CA ALA A 304 -2.68 -1.14 12.09
C ALA A 304 -1.15 -1.18 12.12
N THR A 305 -0.46 -0.36 12.92
CA THR A 305 1.01 -0.30 13.05
C THR A 305 1.77 -0.55 11.73
N ALA A 306 2.45 -1.69 11.56
CA ALA A 306 3.20 -2.09 10.37
C ALA A 306 2.32 -2.32 9.11
N ALA A 307 1.04 -2.58 9.31
CA ALA A 307 0.06 -2.72 8.24
C ALA A 307 -0.53 -1.38 7.78
N GLY A 308 -0.49 -0.33 8.59
CA GLY A 308 -1.19 0.91 8.21
C GLY A 308 -1.05 2.15 9.10
N GLY A 309 -0.10 2.18 10.03
CA GLY A 309 0.00 3.22 11.04
C GLY A 309 0.74 4.48 10.60
N ALA A 310 1.42 4.50 9.45
CA ALA A 310 2.27 5.63 9.08
C ALA A 310 1.48 6.88 8.69
N ILE A 311 2.14 8.01 8.86
CA ILE A 311 1.72 9.34 8.42
C ILE A 311 2.73 9.83 7.39
N SER A 312 2.27 10.47 6.32
CA SER A 312 3.15 11.09 5.31
C SER A 312 2.43 12.24 4.61
N THR A 313 3.15 12.89 3.70
CA THR A 313 2.64 13.91 2.79
C THR A 313 2.65 13.38 1.36
N ALA A 314 1.93 14.07 0.46
CA ALA A 314 1.90 13.68 -0.95
C ALA A 314 3.26 13.85 -1.65
N ASP A 315 4.11 14.77 -1.19
CA ASP A 315 5.45 14.99 -1.75
C ASP A 315 6.48 13.94 -1.28
N ASN A 316 6.23 13.24 -0.17
CA ASN A 316 7.12 12.19 0.35
C ASN A 316 6.76 10.77 -0.13
N LEU A 317 5.64 10.59 -0.85
CA LEU A 317 5.22 9.31 -1.43
C LEU A 317 5.52 9.24 -2.92
#